data_AF-A0A7S4PSS1-F1
#
_entry.id   AF-A0A7S4PSS1-F1
#
_cell.length_a   1.000
_cell.length_b   1.000
_cell.length_c   1.000
_cell.angle_alpha   90.00
_cell.angle_beta   90.00
_cell.angle_gamma   90.00
#
_symmetry.space_group_name_H-M   'P 1'
#
loop_
_entity.id
_entity.type
_entity.pdbx_description
1 polymer ?
#
loop_
_entity_poly.entity_id
_entity_poly.type
_entity_poly.pdbx_seq_one_letter_code
_entity_poly.pdbx_strand_id
1 'polypeptide(L)'
;QPFWPGSAGLSHGPPAMGPAYRTAAELRAACRSGTFTAPTSGEAPGHAQANLVILPRQYADDFRVFCANNSAPCPLLEATAPGVFEAARLAPGSDIRTDLPKYCVWREGVETLRMLPVRRS
;
A
#
# COMPACT_ATOMS: atom_id res chain seq x y z
N GLN A 1 33.76 -12.90 -25.79
CA GLN A 1 34.13 -11.54 -25.42
C GLN A 1 33.90 -10.63 -26.62
N PRO A 2 32.89 -9.75 -26.66
CA PRO A 2 32.93 -8.61 -27.56
C PRO A 2 33.39 -7.36 -26.82
N PHE A 3 34.41 -6.75 -27.40
CA PHE A 3 35.07 -5.50 -27.06
C PHE A 3 34.24 -4.34 -27.65
N TRP A 4 33.77 -3.41 -26.81
CA TRP A 4 33.18 -2.14 -27.28
C TRP A 4 34.06 -0.97 -26.82
N PRO A 5 34.53 -0.10 -27.73
CA PRO A 5 35.38 1.02 -27.38
C PRO A 5 34.57 2.25 -26.98
N GLY A 6 34.99 2.90 -25.89
CA GLY A 6 34.86 4.34 -25.69
C GLY A 6 33.45 4.92 -25.55
N SER A 7 32.95 4.99 -24.32
CA SER A 7 32.10 6.11 -23.89
C SER A 7 32.68 6.67 -22.61
N ALA A 8 33.06 7.93 -22.68
CA ALA A 8 33.60 8.71 -21.59
C ALA A 8 32.68 8.69 -20.37
N GLY A 9 33.28 8.92 -19.20
CA GLY A 9 32.70 8.78 -17.87
C GLY A 9 31.25 9.25 -17.76
N LEU A 10 30.34 8.29 -17.58
CA LEU A 10 29.10 8.52 -16.87
C LEU A 10 29.44 8.34 -15.38
N SER A 11 29.67 9.48 -14.75
CA SER A 11 29.62 9.67 -13.30
C SER A 11 28.57 8.75 -12.71
N HIS A 12 29.01 7.94 -11.74
CA HIS A 12 28.16 7.15 -10.87
C HIS A 12 26.96 8.01 -10.46
N GLY A 13 25.77 7.66 -10.96
CA GLY A 13 24.54 8.23 -10.43
C GLY A 13 24.54 8.04 -8.92
N PRO A 14 23.91 8.94 -8.14
CA PRO A 14 23.87 8.80 -6.69
C PRO A 14 23.42 7.37 -6.35
N PRO A 15 24.01 6.71 -5.34
CA PRO A 15 23.58 5.38 -4.97
C PRO A 15 22.08 5.44 -4.78
N ALA A 16 21.35 4.49 -5.36
CA ALA A 16 19.92 4.32 -5.07
C ALA A 16 19.81 4.33 -3.54
N MET A 17 19.33 5.46 -2.99
CA MET A 17 19.22 5.60 -1.55
C MET A 17 18.34 4.44 -1.14
N GLY A 18 18.87 3.59 -0.24
CA GLY A 18 18.11 2.49 0.31
C GLY A 18 16.80 2.98 0.94
N PRO A 19 15.94 2.06 1.41
CA PRO A 19 14.66 2.42 1.99
C PRO A 19 14.79 3.56 3.00
N ALA A 20 14.01 4.63 2.81
CA ALA A 20 13.96 5.73 3.75
C ALA A 20 13.36 5.28 5.09
N TYR A 21 12.49 4.26 5.07
CA TYR A 21 11.84 3.67 6.23
C TYR A 21 12.18 2.18 6.34
N ARG A 22 12.73 1.76 7.47
CA ARG A 22 13.25 0.39 7.64
C ARG A 22 12.20 -0.58 8.15
N THR A 23 11.18 -0.09 8.85
CA THR A 23 10.09 -0.92 9.38
C THR A 23 8.74 -0.53 8.81
N ALA A 24 7.81 -1.49 8.77
CA ALA A 24 6.45 -1.21 8.32
C ALA A 24 5.72 -0.21 9.23
N ALA A 25 6.04 -0.19 10.54
CA ALA A 25 5.44 0.75 11.49
C ALA A 25 5.90 2.20 11.25
N GLU A 26 7.19 2.41 11.00
CA GLU A 26 7.73 3.74 10.65
C GLU A 26 7.12 4.26 9.34
N LEU A 27 7.03 3.41 8.32
CA LEU A 27 6.42 3.78 7.04
C LEU A 27 4.95 4.18 7.21
N ARG A 28 4.17 3.40 7.97
CA ARG A 28 2.76 3.74 8.29
C ARG A 28 2.65 5.07 9.05
N ALA A 29 3.54 5.32 10.01
CA ALA A 29 3.57 6.58 10.74
C ALA A 29 3.89 7.78 9.82
N ALA A 30 4.81 7.60 8.87
CA ALA A 30 5.14 8.61 7.87
C ALA A 30 3.96 8.92 6.94
N CYS A 31 3.28 7.88 6.43
CA CYS A 31 2.04 8.02 5.67
C CYS A 31 0.97 8.80 6.47
N ARG A 32 0.77 8.41 7.73
CA ARG A 32 -0.21 9.04 8.64
C ARG A 32 0.06 10.52 8.86
N SER A 33 1.33 10.91 8.98
CA SER A 33 1.76 12.30 9.13
C SER A 33 1.78 13.08 7.81
N GLY A 34 1.65 12.40 6.67
CA GLY A 34 1.73 13.00 5.34
C GLY A 34 3.17 13.30 4.87
N THR A 35 4.20 12.90 5.61
CA THR A 35 5.60 13.09 5.23
C THR A 35 6.06 12.10 4.14
N PHE A 36 5.33 10.99 3.98
CA PHE A 36 5.53 10.05 2.89
C PHE A 36 4.29 9.98 2.00
N THR A 37 4.46 10.31 0.72
CA THR A 37 3.37 10.38 -0.29
C THR A 37 3.70 9.65 -1.60
N ALA A 38 4.83 8.92 -1.63
CA ALA A 38 5.35 8.20 -2.78
C ALA A 38 4.87 6.72 -2.82
N PRO A 39 5.14 5.97 -3.90
CA PRO A 39 4.92 4.52 -3.92
C PRO A 39 5.70 3.81 -2.81
N THR A 40 5.09 2.82 -2.17
CA THR A 40 5.71 2.08 -1.05
C THR A 40 6.74 1.03 -1.50
N SER A 41 6.85 0.76 -2.81
CA SER A 41 7.77 -0.25 -3.35
C SER A 41 9.21 0.03 -2.94
N GLY A 42 9.86 -0.96 -2.31
CA GLY A 42 11.24 -0.83 -1.83
C GLY A 42 11.38 -0.30 -0.41
N GLU A 43 10.31 0.21 0.21
CA GLU A 43 10.28 0.61 1.61
C GLU A 43 9.96 -0.55 2.55
N ALA A 44 10.40 -0.45 3.81
CA ALA A 44 10.19 -1.45 4.85
C ALA A 44 10.60 -2.89 4.42
N PRO A 45 11.88 -3.12 4.04
CA PRO A 45 12.34 -4.42 3.57
C PRO A 45 12.04 -5.53 4.59
N GLY A 46 11.78 -6.74 4.08
CA GLY A 46 11.43 -7.90 4.92
C GLY A 46 9.97 -7.92 5.39
N HIS A 47 9.14 -6.95 5.00
CA HIS A 47 7.71 -6.92 5.30
C HIS A 47 6.89 -7.14 4.03
N ALA A 48 5.79 -7.88 4.15
CA ALA A 48 4.82 -8.01 3.07
C ALA A 48 4.03 -6.70 2.90
N GLN A 49 3.78 -6.31 1.65
CA GLN A 49 2.85 -5.24 1.30
C GLN A 49 1.55 -5.86 0.80
N ALA A 50 0.42 -5.25 1.13
CA ALA A 50 -0.90 -5.75 0.82
C ALA A 50 -1.74 -4.69 0.10
N ASN A 51 -2.64 -5.15 -0.75
CA ASN A 51 -3.68 -4.31 -1.33
C ASN A 51 -4.81 -4.10 -0.32
N LEU A 52 -5.47 -2.95 -0.39
CA LEU A 52 -6.58 -2.58 0.49
C LEU A 52 -7.84 -2.30 -0.33
N VAL A 53 -8.96 -2.88 0.09
CA VAL A 53 -10.28 -2.60 -0.46
C VAL A 53 -11.23 -2.35 0.72
N ILE A 54 -11.94 -1.21 0.71
CA ILE A 54 -12.91 -0.82 1.73
C ILE A 54 -14.27 -0.71 1.06
N LEU A 55 -15.25 -1.49 1.54
CA LEU A 55 -16.57 -1.58 0.94
C LEU A 55 -17.67 -1.34 1.98
N PRO A 56 -18.85 -0.84 1.59
CA PRO A 56 -20.05 -0.92 2.41
C PRO A 56 -20.34 -2.36 2.86
N ARG A 57 -20.87 -2.52 4.08
CA ARG A 57 -21.15 -3.83 4.70
C ARG A 57 -21.96 -4.77 3.79
N GLN A 58 -22.92 -4.22 3.05
CA GLN A 58 -23.80 -4.98 2.16
C GLN A 58 -23.06 -5.75 1.04
N TYR A 59 -21.83 -5.37 0.71
CA TYR A 59 -21.02 -6.04 -0.32
C TYR A 59 -19.93 -6.95 0.26
N ALA A 60 -19.77 -6.99 1.58
CA ALA A 60 -18.62 -7.65 2.21
C ALA A 60 -18.64 -9.17 2.01
N ASP A 61 -19.83 -9.80 2.09
CA ASP A 61 -19.94 -11.26 1.97
C ASP A 61 -19.76 -11.72 0.52
N ASP A 62 -20.35 -11.01 -0.45
CA ASP A 62 -20.11 -11.25 -1.87
C ASP A 62 -18.63 -11.12 -2.23
N PHE A 63 -17.94 -10.12 -1.68
CA PHE A 63 -16.52 -9.94 -1.91
C PHE A 63 -15.67 -11.06 -1.28
N ARG A 64 -16.06 -11.58 -0.10
CA ARG A 64 -15.39 -12.75 0.49
C ARG A 64 -15.52 -13.99 -0.38
N VAL A 65 -16.72 -14.25 -0.90
CA VAL A 65 -16.97 -15.36 -1.83
C VAL A 65 -16.15 -15.16 -3.12
N PHE A 66 -16.10 -13.94 -3.63
CA PHE A 66 -15.26 -13.60 -4.78
C PHE A 66 -13.77 -13.92 -4.52
N CYS A 67 -13.21 -13.50 -3.38
CA CYS A 67 -11.83 -13.84 -3.01
C CYS A 67 -11.62 -15.36 -2.87
N ALA A 68 -12.57 -16.08 -2.25
CA ALA A 68 -12.47 -17.52 -2.08
C ALA A 68 -12.44 -18.27 -3.42
N ASN A 69 -13.26 -17.83 -4.39
CA ASN A 69 -13.29 -18.39 -5.75
C ASN A 69 -12.09 -17.98 -6.60
N ASN A 70 -11.33 -16.97 -6.17
CA ASN A 70 -10.20 -16.39 -6.90
C ASN A 70 -8.95 -16.29 -6.00
N SER A 71 -8.65 -17.35 -5.26
CA SER A 71 -7.64 -17.33 -4.18
C SER A 71 -6.20 -17.05 -4.64
N ALA A 72 -5.84 -17.45 -5.87
CA ALA A 72 -4.52 -17.16 -6.43
C ALA A 72 -4.31 -15.67 -6.78
N PRO A 73 -5.20 -15.02 -7.56
CA PRO A 73 -5.05 -13.59 -7.85
C PRO A 73 -5.55 -12.67 -6.73
N CYS A 74 -6.44 -13.13 -5.85
CA CYS A 74 -7.05 -12.33 -4.78
C CYS A 74 -6.95 -13.03 -3.41
N PRO A 75 -5.73 -13.23 -2.88
CA PRO A 75 -5.55 -13.83 -1.56
C PRO A 75 -6.06 -12.88 -0.48
N LEU A 76 -7.20 -13.20 0.14
CA LEU A 76 -7.72 -12.44 1.26
C LEU A 76 -6.84 -12.67 2.49
N LEU A 77 -6.01 -11.67 2.83
CA LEU A 77 -5.12 -11.75 3.99
C LEU A 77 -5.90 -11.52 5.28
N GLU A 78 -6.57 -10.39 5.45
CA GLU A 78 -7.35 -10.05 6.64
C GLU A 78 -8.59 -9.25 6.26
N ALA A 79 -9.70 -9.48 6.97
CA ALA A 79 -10.92 -8.68 6.87
C ALA A 79 -11.29 -8.14 8.25
N THR A 80 -11.47 -6.83 8.37
CA THR A 80 -11.90 -6.20 9.62
C THR A 80 -13.42 -6.32 9.79
N ALA A 81 -13.88 -6.21 11.04
CA ALA A 81 -15.31 -6.06 11.30
C ALA A 81 -15.81 -4.68 10.80
N PRO A 82 -17.11 -4.54 10.44
CA PRO A 82 -17.65 -3.24 10.05
C PRO A 82 -17.39 -2.17 11.10
N GLY A 83 -16.82 -1.03 10.68
CA GLY A 83 -16.46 0.08 11.57
C GLY A 83 -15.12 -0.07 12.31
N VAL A 84 -14.44 -1.22 12.18
CA VAL A 84 -13.08 -1.43 12.70
C VAL A 84 -12.08 -1.08 11.61
N PHE A 85 -11.13 -0.22 11.96
CA PHE A 85 -10.12 0.33 11.03
C PHE A 85 -8.71 -0.21 11.26
N GLU A 86 -8.52 -1.01 12.32
CA GLU A 86 -7.24 -1.63 12.62
C GLU A 86 -7.19 -3.03 12.00
N ALA A 87 -6.13 -3.31 11.25
CA ALA A 87 -5.78 -4.66 10.80
C ALA A 87 -4.98 -5.36 11.91
N ALA A 88 -5.65 -5.66 13.02
CA ALA A 88 -5.00 -6.06 14.27
C ALA A 88 -4.15 -7.33 14.13
N ARG A 89 -4.45 -8.23 13.19
CA ARG A 89 -3.71 -9.47 13.03
C ARG A 89 -2.42 -9.28 12.23
N LEU A 90 -2.45 -8.52 11.14
CA LEU A 90 -1.30 -8.30 10.26
C LEU A 90 -0.46 -7.07 10.64
N ALA A 91 -1.09 -6.05 11.20
CA ALA A 91 -0.47 -4.78 11.54
C ALA A 91 -1.11 -4.15 12.80
N PRO A 92 -0.78 -4.66 14.00
CA PRO A 92 -1.21 -4.05 15.26
C PRO A 92 -0.88 -2.55 15.32
N GLY A 93 -1.82 -1.75 15.85
CA GLY A 93 -1.76 -0.29 15.95
C GLY A 93 -1.93 0.46 14.63
N SER A 94 -2.30 -0.23 13.55
CA SER A 94 -2.57 0.40 12.26
C SER A 94 -3.93 1.11 12.23
N ASP A 95 -4.03 2.11 11.36
CA ASP A 95 -5.30 2.72 10.97
C ASP A 95 -5.36 2.79 9.44
N ILE A 96 -6.17 1.92 8.82
CA ILE A 96 -6.29 1.81 7.37
C ILE A 96 -6.84 3.08 6.69
N ARG A 97 -7.31 4.07 7.46
CA ARG A 97 -7.78 5.35 6.92
C ARG A 97 -6.64 6.34 6.70
N THR A 98 -5.51 6.15 7.38
CA THR A 98 -4.41 7.12 7.43
C THR A 98 -3.04 6.55 7.08
N ASP A 99 -2.85 5.25 7.24
CA ASP A 99 -1.50 4.65 7.20
C ASP A 99 -1.02 4.29 5.79
N LEU A 100 -1.78 4.68 4.76
CA LEU A 100 -1.43 4.56 3.35
C LEU A 100 -1.28 5.96 2.72
N PRO A 101 -0.36 6.12 1.75
CA PRO A 101 -0.05 7.44 1.18
C PRO A 101 -1.17 7.98 0.27
N LYS A 102 -1.92 7.10 -0.39
CA LYS A 102 -2.96 7.42 -1.38
C LYS A 102 -4.08 6.39 -1.36
N TYR A 103 -5.28 6.82 -1.75
CA TYR A 103 -6.47 5.98 -1.87
C TYR A 103 -7.15 6.23 -3.21
N CYS A 104 -7.62 5.15 -3.84
CA CYS A 104 -8.54 5.23 -4.96
C CYS A 104 -9.97 5.17 -4.43
N VAL A 105 -10.74 6.24 -4.63
CA VAL A 105 -12.14 6.33 -4.21
C VAL A 105 -13.01 6.14 -5.43
N TRP A 106 -13.91 5.16 -5.36
CA TRP A 106 -14.84 4.84 -6.45
C TRP A 106 -16.25 5.30 -6.07
N ARG A 107 -16.92 6.01 -6.99
CA ARG A 107 -18.33 6.42 -6.86
C ARG A 107 -19.04 6.17 -8.18
N GLU A 108 -20.11 5.38 -8.15
CA GLU A 108 -20.91 5.06 -9.35
C GLU A 108 -20.06 4.53 -10.52
N GLY A 109 -19.01 3.76 -10.21
CA GLY A 109 -18.08 3.21 -11.21
C GLY A 109 -17.00 4.20 -11.70
N VAL A 110 -17.02 5.46 -11.25
CA VAL A 110 -16.01 6.46 -11.57
C VAL A 110 -14.94 6.51 -10.48
N GLU A 111 -13.68 6.44 -10.88
CA GLU A 111 -12.53 6.54 -9.98
C GLU A 111 -12.11 8.00 -9.73
N THR A 112 -11.72 8.29 -8.51
CA THR A 112 -10.98 9.51 -8.16
C THR A 112 -9.85 9.17 -7.21
N LEU A 113 -8.62 9.53 -7.59
CA LEU A 113 -7.45 9.38 -6.72
C LEU A 113 -7.45 10.47 -5.65
N ARG A 114 -7.30 10.08 -4.39
CA ARG A 114 -7.21 10.98 -3.25
C ARG A 114 -5.86 10.84 -2.55
N MET A 115 -5.16 11.97 -2.45
CA MET A 115 -4.01 12.12 -1.56
C MET A 115 -4.53 12.37 -0.14
N LEU A 116 -3.94 11.72 0.86
CA LEU A 116 -4.20 11.97 2.29
C LEU A 116 -5.59 11.45 2.77
N PRO A 117 -5.85 11.39 4.10
CA PRO A 117 -6.66 10.33 4.68
C PRO A 117 -8.14 10.40 4.32
N VAL A 118 -8.73 9.22 4.18
CA VAL A 118 -10.18 9.05 3.98
C VAL A 118 -10.86 9.19 5.34
N ARG A 119 -11.12 10.43 5.75
CA ARG A 119 -12.03 10.73 6.85
C ARG A 119 -13.44 10.81 6.27
N ARG A 120 -14.38 10.02 6.80
CA ARG A 120 -15.79 10.26 6.49
C ARG A 120 -16.17 11.67 7.00
N SER A 121 -16.77 12.46 6.12
CA SER A 121 -17.70 13.54 6.47
C SER A 121 -18.98 12.95 7.03
#